data_AF-A0A1F4KKE0-F1
#
_entry.id   AF-A0A1F4KKE0-F1
#
_cell.length_a   1.000
_cell.length_b   1.000
_cell.length_c   1.000
_cell.angle_alpha   90.00
_cell.angle_beta   90.00
_cell.angle_gamma   90.00
#
_symmetry.space_group_name_H-M   'P 1'
#
loop_
_entity.id
_entity.type
_entity.pdbx_description
1 polymer ?
#
loop_
_entity_poly.entity_id
_entity_poly.type
_entity_poly.pdbx_seq_one_letter_code
_entity_poly.pdbx_strand_id
1 'polypeptide(L)'
;MLTESAVVPPSEVYVAEQVKYWISNDVKNAEMTLEGIGDSPVEVSISMQGNEAQVAFRTDELRAREVLENASLHLKDMLHREGLVLSGVSVDTAGAGNQGAQDRKAQSGGRQATVISAQPIPADSRPQTSRTSGRALDLFV
;
A
#
# COMPACT_ATOMS: atom_id res chain seq x y z
N MET A 1 6.24 -41.66 -18.54
CA MET A 1 5.60 -41.08 -17.35
C MET A 1 5.05 -39.72 -17.76
N LEU A 2 3.74 -39.55 -17.79
CA LEU A 2 3.13 -38.23 -18.02
C LEU A 2 3.31 -37.43 -16.73
N THR A 3 4.11 -36.37 -16.75
CA THR A 3 4.05 -35.35 -15.71
C THR A 3 2.74 -34.61 -15.94
N GLU A 4 1.78 -34.89 -15.07
CA GLU A 4 0.52 -34.16 -14.97
C GLU A 4 0.87 -32.67 -14.84
N SER A 5 0.49 -31.92 -15.88
CA SER A 5 0.57 -30.48 -15.90
C SER A 5 -0.25 -29.99 -14.71
N ALA A 6 0.41 -29.53 -13.65
CA ALA A 6 -0.27 -28.74 -12.64
C ALA A 6 -0.80 -27.50 -13.36
N VAL A 7 -2.06 -27.57 -13.79
CA VAL A 7 -2.86 -26.40 -14.13
C VAL A 7 -3.00 -25.65 -12.83
N VAL A 8 -1.99 -24.84 -12.52
CA VAL A 8 -2.18 -23.74 -11.59
C VAL A 8 -3.25 -22.89 -12.25
N PRO A 9 -4.44 -22.70 -11.63
CA PRO A 9 -5.44 -21.84 -12.21
C PRO A 9 -4.76 -20.51 -12.54
N PRO A 10 -5.07 -19.89 -13.69
CA PRO A 10 -4.54 -18.58 -14.01
C PRO A 10 -4.82 -17.70 -12.79
N SER A 11 -3.76 -17.18 -12.18
CA SER A 11 -3.84 -16.50 -10.89
C SER A 11 -4.78 -15.30 -10.92
N GLU A 12 -5.01 -14.77 -12.12
CA GLU A 12 -6.04 -13.79 -12.47
C GLU A 12 -7.45 -14.21 -12.01
N VAL A 13 -7.82 -15.47 -12.23
CA VAL A 13 -9.15 -16.01 -11.86
C VAL A 13 -9.28 -16.09 -10.35
N TYR A 14 -8.22 -16.48 -9.64
CA TYR A 14 -8.23 -16.59 -8.18
C TYR A 14 -8.41 -15.22 -7.50
N VAL A 15 -7.70 -14.19 -7.99
CA VAL A 15 -7.90 -12.81 -7.50
C VAL A 15 -9.36 -12.39 -7.70
N ALA A 16 -9.91 -12.64 -8.88
CA ALA A 16 -11.26 -12.22 -9.21
C ALA A 16 -12.33 -12.94 -8.36
N GLU A 17 -12.17 -14.25 -8.12
CA GLU A 17 -13.05 -15.02 -7.22
C GLU A 17 -12.99 -14.50 -5.78
N GLN A 18 -11.80 -14.16 -5.28
CA GLN A 18 -11.69 -13.60 -3.94
C GLN A 18 -12.36 -12.23 -3.82
N VAL A 19 -12.15 -11.35 -4.81
CA VAL A 19 -12.80 -10.05 -4.80
C VAL A 19 -14.32 -10.20 -4.83
N LYS A 20 -14.84 -11.15 -5.62
CA LYS A 20 -16.26 -11.49 -5.60
C LYS A 20 -16.74 -11.94 -4.22
N TYR A 21 -15.94 -12.75 -3.51
CA TYR A 21 -16.26 -13.15 -2.14
C TYR A 21 -16.37 -11.94 -1.21
N TRP A 22 -15.43 -10.99 -1.28
CA TRP A 22 -15.49 -9.78 -0.46
C TRP A 22 -16.72 -8.91 -0.75
N ILE A 23 -17.05 -8.73 -2.03
CA ILE A 23 -18.25 -7.99 -2.44
C ILE A 23 -19.51 -8.67 -1.92
N SER A 24 -19.60 -9.99 -2.07
CA SER A 24 -20.76 -10.77 -1.61
C SER A 24 -20.94 -10.76 -0.09
N ASN A 25 -19.88 -10.44 0.66
CA ASN A 25 -19.89 -10.35 2.12
C ASN A 25 -19.90 -8.89 2.63
N ASP A 26 -20.16 -7.90 1.77
CA ASP A 26 -20.12 -6.46 2.11
C ASP A 26 -18.79 -6.00 2.74
N VAL A 27 -17.69 -6.71 2.43
CA VAL A 27 -16.36 -6.44 2.99
C VAL A 27 -15.72 -5.29 2.23
N LYS A 28 -15.68 -4.10 2.84
CA LYS A 28 -15.16 -2.88 2.22
C LYS A 28 -13.64 -2.80 2.14
N ASN A 29 -12.95 -3.34 3.14
CA ASN A 29 -11.50 -3.36 3.20
C ASN A 29 -11.05 -4.79 3.45
N ALA A 30 -10.14 -5.29 2.62
CA ALA A 30 -9.57 -6.61 2.81
C ALA A 30 -8.13 -6.65 2.31
N GLU A 31 -7.36 -7.54 2.91
CA GLU A 31 -5.99 -7.82 2.54
C GLU A 31 -5.86 -9.33 2.38
N MET A 32 -5.22 -9.77 1.30
CA MET A 32 -4.94 -11.17 1.04
C MET A 32 -3.54 -11.33 0.45
N THR A 33 -2.80 -12.29 0.98
CA THR A 33 -1.55 -12.76 0.36
C THR A 33 -1.87 -13.96 -0.53
N LEU A 34 -1.53 -13.86 -1.81
CA LEU A 34 -1.59 -14.94 -2.77
C LEU A 34 -0.21 -15.57 -2.92
N GLU A 35 -0.14 -16.85 -2.62
CA GLU A 35 1.03 -17.67 -2.89
C GLU A 35 0.87 -18.34 -4.27
N GLY A 36 1.97 -18.51 -5.01
CA GLY A 36 1.97 -19.20 -6.30
C GLY A 36 1.78 -18.32 -7.54
N ILE A 37 1.78 -16.99 -7.41
CA ILE A 37 1.96 -16.07 -8.55
C ILE A 37 3.46 -15.80 -8.69
N GLY A 38 4.14 -16.64 -9.45
CA GLY A 38 5.61 -16.59 -9.55
C GLY A 38 6.29 -17.27 -8.35
N ASP A 39 7.51 -16.82 -8.06
CA ASP A 39 8.37 -17.33 -6.98
C ASP A 39 8.13 -16.63 -5.63
N SER A 40 7.57 -15.40 -5.64
CA SER A 40 7.28 -14.62 -4.43
C SER A 40 5.79 -14.48 -4.15
N PRO A 41 5.38 -14.39 -2.87
CA PRO A 41 3.99 -14.10 -2.53
C PRO A 41 3.59 -12.70 -3.02
N VAL A 42 2.36 -12.58 -3.49
CA VAL A 42 1.76 -11.31 -3.91
C VAL A 42 0.74 -10.87 -2.89
N GLU A 43 0.88 -9.68 -2.36
CA GLU A 43 -0.12 -9.11 -1.47
C GLU A 43 -1.15 -8.29 -2.24
N VAL A 44 -2.41 -8.39 -1.84
CA VAL A 44 -3.54 -7.70 -2.48
C VAL A 44 -4.35 -7.03 -1.40
N SER A 45 -4.37 -5.71 -1.43
CA SER A 45 -5.22 -4.89 -0.58
C SER A 45 -6.34 -4.28 -1.41
N ILE A 46 -7.57 -4.38 -0.96
CA ILE A 46 -8.72 -3.69 -1.54
C ILE A 46 -9.29 -2.72 -0.52
N SER A 47 -9.72 -1.55 -0.99
CA SER A 47 -10.50 -0.59 -0.22
C SER A 47 -11.65 -0.04 -1.07
N MET A 48 -12.86 -0.05 -0.51
CA MET A 48 -14.06 0.43 -1.18
C MET A 48 -14.62 1.67 -0.48
N GLN A 49 -14.86 2.72 -1.27
CA GLN A 49 -15.41 4.00 -0.86
C GLN A 49 -16.70 4.27 -1.64
N GLY A 50 -17.85 4.05 -0.99
CA GLY A 50 -19.14 4.11 -1.69
C GLY A 50 -19.23 3.01 -2.76
N ASN A 51 -19.34 3.41 -4.02
CA ASN A 51 -19.33 2.50 -5.18
C ASN A 51 -17.95 2.42 -5.86
N GLU A 52 -16.92 3.05 -5.31
CA GLU A 52 -15.59 3.09 -5.88
C GLU A 52 -14.67 2.09 -5.18
N ALA A 53 -14.04 1.19 -5.93
CA ALA A 53 -13.07 0.22 -5.43
C ALA A 53 -11.65 0.62 -5.85
N GLN A 54 -10.73 0.57 -4.89
CA GLN A 54 -9.29 0.78 -5.08
C GLN A 54 -8.59 -0.52 -4.75
N VAL A 55 -7.73 -1.01 -5.66
CA VAL A 55 -6.98 -2.26 -5.47
C VAL A 55 -5.49 -1.96 -5.53
N ALA A 56 -4.74 -2.41 -4.53
CA ALA A 56 -3.30 -2.30 -4.47
C ALA A 56 -2.69 -3.71 -4.44
N PHE A 57 -1.77 -3.96 -5.37
CA PHE A 57 -1.01 -5.19 -5.49
C PHE A 57 0.43 -4.92 -5.03
N ARG A 58 1.01 -5.76 -4.18
CA ARG A 58 2.43 -5.70 -3.81
C ARG A 58 3.14 -6.98 -4.22
N THR A 59 4.17 -6.86 -5.05
CA THR A 59 5.02 -7.99 -5.47
C THR A 59 6.42 -7.52 -5.85
N ASP A 60 7.44 -8.28 -5.47
CA ASP A 60 8.83 -8.01 -5.88
C ASP A 60 9.19 -8.62 -7.24
N GLU A 61 8.27 -9.35 -7.88
CA GLU A 61 8.53 -10.07 -9.12
C GLU A 61 7.94 -9.38 -10.35
N LEU A 62 8.75 -9.23 -11.40
CA LEU A 62 8.33 -8.60 -12.65
C LEU A 62 7.28 -9.43 -13.40
N ARG A 63 7.41 -10.76 -13.40
CA ARG A 63 6.45 -11.65 -14.07
C ARG A 63 5.10 -11.66 -13.37
N ALA A 64 5.08 -11.57 -12.04
CA ALA A 64 3.84 -11.41 -11.29
C ALA A 64 3.14 -10.10 -11.69
N ARG A 65 3.87 -9.00 -11.83
CA ARG A 65 3.30 -7.71 -12.29
C ARG A 65 2.56 -7.83 -13.63
N GLU A 66 3.12 -8.50 -14.63
CA GLU A 66 2.45 -8.69 -15.94
C GLU A 66 1.11 -9.44 -15.82
N VAL A 67 1.06 -10.46 -14.96
CA VAL A 67 -0.16 -11.22 -14.71
C VAL A 67 -1.19 -10.38 -13.94
N LEU A 68 -0.74 -9.59 -12.97
CA LEU A 68 -1.61 -8.70 -12.19
C LEU A 68 -2.20 -7.56 -13.04
N GLU A 69 -1.45 -7.06 -14.03
CA GLU A 69 -1.97 -6.11 -15.00
C GLU A 69 -3.14 -6.69 -15.80
N ASN A 70 -3.02 -7.93 -16.29
CA ASN A 70 -4.11 -8.61 -16.97
C ASN A 70 -5.28 -8.92 -16.04
N ALA A 71 -5.00 -9.38 -14.81
CA ALA A 71 -6.01 -9.60 -13.77
C ALA A 71 -6.82 -8.33 -13.48
N SER A 72 -6.16 -7.16 -13.46
CA SER A 72 -6.80 -5.88 -13.15
C SER A 72 -7.88 -5.50 -14.17
N LEU A 73 -7.66 -5.80 -15.45
CA LEU A 73 -8.64 -5.58 -16.52
C LEU A 73 -9.88 -6.46 -16.31
N HIS A 74 -9.67 -7.71 -15.90
CA HIS A 74 -10.75 -8.64 -15.60
C HIS A 74 -11.54 -8.22 -14.35
N LEU A 75 -10.85 -7.83 -13.27
CA LEU A 75 -11.49 -7.30 -12.06
C LEU A 75 -12.36 -6.08 -12.36
N LYS A 76 -11.87 -5.16 -13.20
CA LYS A 76 -12.64 -3.98 -13.60
C LYS A 76 -13.97 -4.35 -14.25
N ASP A 77 -13.95 -5.27 -15.22
CA ASP A 77 -15.16 -5.71 -15.92
C ASP A 77 -16.13 -6.41 -14.95
N MET A 78 -15.62 -7.25 -14.05
CA MET A 78 -16.41 -7.91 -13.02
C MET A 78 -17.06 -6.90 -12.07
N LEU A 79 -16.28 -5.99 -11.48
CA LEU A 79 -16.76 -4.95 -10.59
C LEU A 79 -17.83 -4.10 -11.27
N HIS A 80 -17.62 -3.75 -12.54
CA HIS A 80 -18.58 -2.97 -13.32
C HIS A 80 -19.94 -3.68 -13.46
N ARG A 81 -19.94 -5.00 -13.65
CA ARG A 81 -21.17 -5.81 -13.71
C ARG A 81 -21.91 -5.85 -12.37
N GLU A 82 -21.17 -5.80 -11.26
CA GLU A 82 -21.71 -5.71 -9.89
C GLU A 82 -22.18 -4.28 -9.53
N GLY A 83 -22.02 -3.31 -10.43
CA GLY A 83 -22.35 -1.90 -10.19
C GLY A 83 -21.30 -1.13 -9.40
N LEU A 84 -20.14 -1.73 -9.16
CA LEU A 84 -18.97 -1.10 -8.55
C LEU A 84 -18.05 -0.53 -9.64
N VAL A 85 -17.34 0.55 -9.34
CA VAL A 85 -16.40 1.19 -10.25
C VAL A 85 -14.99 1.02 -9.70
N LEU A 86 -14.11 0.35 -10.44
CA LEU A 86 -12.70 0.30 -10.09
C LEU A 86 -12.08 1.70 -10.36
N SER A 87 -11.87 2.47 -9.29
CA SER A 87 -11.39 3.85 -9.36
C SER A 87 -9.87 3.94 -9.41
N GLY A 88 -9.15 2.86 -9.09
CA GLY A 88 -7.70 2.79 -9.27
C GLY A 88 -7.11 1.41 -8.98
N VAL A 89 -5.98 1.15 -9.64
CA VAL A 89 -5.15 -0.04 -9.43
C VAL A 89 -3.70 0.39 -9.29
N SER A 90 -3.04 -0.03 -8.22
CA SER A 90 -1.61 0.23 -7.97
C SER A 90 -0.85 -1.08 -7.90
N VAL A 91 0.36 -1.15 -8.48
CA VAL A 91 1.24 -2.33 -8.38
C VAL A 91 2.61 -1.89 -7.82
N ASP A 92 2.78 -2.06 -6.52
CA ASP A 92 3.98 -1.70 -5.78
C ASP A 92 4.94 -2.88 -5.63
N THR A 93 6.21 -2.57 -5.39
CA THR A 93 7.21 -3.58 -4.99
C THR A 93 7.17 -3.75 -3.47
N ALA A 94 7.18 -4.98 -2.95
CA ALA A 94 7.02 -5.27 -1.52
C ALA A 94 8.17 -4.72 -0.65
N GLY A 95 9.28 -4.26 -1.24
CA GLY A 95 10.32 -3.49 -0.54
C GLY A 95 10.08 -1.98 -0.40
N ALA A 96 9.12 -1.38 -1.10
CA ALA A 96 8.87 0.07 -1.11
C ALA A 96 7.80 0.45 -0.08
N GLY A 97 8.16 0.35 1.20
CA GLY A 97 7.31 0.81 2.29
C GLY A 97 7.00 2.32 2.18
N ASN A 98 5.72 2.62 1.98
CA ASN A 98 5.03 3.84 2.38
C ASN A 98 5.51 5.18 1.76
N GLN A 99 5.04 5.47 0.53
CA GLN A 99 4.95 6.84 -0.03
C GLN A 99 3.51 7.25 -0.36
N GLY A 100 2.53 6.69 0.36
CA GLY A 100 1.17 7.21 0.38
C GLY A 100 1.04 8.36 1.39
N ALA A 101 0.96 9.59 0.88
CA ALA A 101 0.61 10.82 1.59
C ALA A 101 1.70 11.52 2.43
N GLN A 102 2.77 11.99 1.78
CA GLN A 102 3.61 13.04 2.38
C GLN A 102 4.21 14.00 1.35
N ASP A 103 3.37 14.67 0.56
CA ASP A 103 3.82 15.92 -0.06
C ASP A 103 2.65 16.88 -0.32
N ARG A 104 2.33 17.67 0.70
CA ARG A 104 1.68 18.98 0.55
C ARG A 104 1.70 19.70 1.90
N LYS A 105 2.87 20.28 2.23
CA LYS A 105 3.07 21.55 2.97
C LYS A 105 4.43 21.56 3.66
N ALA A 106 5.47 21.90 2.90
CA ALA A 106 6.64 22.58 3.45
C ALA A 106 6.70 24.00 2.86
N GLN A 107 5.65 24.80 3.14
CA GLN A 107 5.70 26.24 2.98
C GLN A 107 6.37 26.83 4.22
N SER A 108 7.67 27.07 4.14
CA SER A 108 8.43 27.88 5.11
C SER A 108 9.68 28.38 4.36
N GLY A 109 9.71 29.54 3.71
CA GLY A 109 9.05 30.77 4.10
C GLY A 109 9.89 31.58 5.09
N GLY A 110 11.17 31.80 4.77
CA GLY A 110 11.83 33.09 5.03
C GLY A 110 12.63 33.26 6.33
N ARG A 111 13.76 33.96 6.11
CA ARG A 111 14.46 34.91 6.99
C ARG A 111 15.60 34.37 7.87
N GLN A 112 16.78 34.50 7.25
CA GLN A 112 18.03 35.05 7.79
C GLN A 112 17.88 35.81 9.12
N ALA A 113 18.74 35.51 10.10
CA ALA A 113 19.28 36.49 11.02
C ALA A 113 20.60 35.97 11.63
N THR A 114 21.70 36.46 11.08
CA THR A 114 23.04 36.48 11.69
C THR A 114 22.98 37.15 13.07
N VAL A 115 23.54 36.51 14.11
CA VAL A 115 24.23 37.24 15.20
C VAL A 115 25.40 36.41 15.71
N ILE A 116 26.57 37.06 15.75
CA ILE A 116 27.87 36.56 16.20
C ILE A 116 27.97 36.74 17.72
N SER A 117 28.80 35.89 18.33
CA SER A 117 29.60 36.13 19.56
C SER A 117 29.06 35.59 20.89
N ALA A 118 29.73 34.56 21.41
CA ALA A 118 30.73 34.67 22.48
C ALA A 118 30.80 33.35 23.28
N GLN A 119 31.91 32.62 23.16
CA GLN A 119 32.24 31.52 24.07
C GLN A 119 32.73 32.09 25.40
N PRO A 120 32.26 31.51 26.52
CA PRO A 120 33.20 30.92 27.47
C PRO A 120 32.78 29.50 27.89
N ILE A 121 33.73 28.57 27.81
CA ILE A 121 33.78 27.23 28.42
C ILE A 121 34.09 27.34 29.93
N PRO A 122 34.04 26.27 30.75
CA PRO A 122 33.26 25.02 30.73
C PRO A 122 32.61 24.74 32.11
N ALA A 123 31.69 23.77 32.19
CA ALA A 123 31.68 22.70 33.19
C ALA A 123 30.28 22.13 33.42
N ASP A 124 30.26 20.80 33.33
CA ASP A 124 29.44 19.88 34.09
C ASP A 124 28.05 19.46 33.56
N SER A 125 27.82 18.14 33.74
CA SER A 125 26.56 17.40 33.65
C SER A 125 26.06 16.92 32.27
N ARG A 126 26.51 15.71 31.88
CA ARG A 126 25.69 14.69 31.20
C ARG A 126 24.82 14.01 32.28
N PRO A 127 23.50 13.76 32.07
CA PRO A 127 23.00 12.90 30.99
C PRO A 127 21.79 13.47 30.19
N GLN A 128 21.69 13.03 28.93
CA GLN A 128 20.56 13.31 28.03
C GLN A 128 19.25 12.76 28.58
N THR A 129 18.34 13.63 28.99
CA THR A 129 16.91 13.34 29.02
C THR A 129 16.30 13.86 27.73
N SER A 130 16.17 13.02 26.71
CA SER A 130 15.34 13.32 25.55
C SER A 130 13.88 13.32 25.98
N ARG A 131 13.39 14.50 26.39
CA ARG A 131 11.96 14.81 26.46
C ARG A 131 11.52 15.30 25.09
N THR A 132 11.28 14.39 24.16
CA THR A 132 10.43 14.71 23.00
C THR A 132 8.98 14.53 23.44
N SER A 133 8.44 15.57 24.07
CA SER A 133 7.01 15.85 24.00
C SER A 133 6.64 15.98 22.53
N GLY A 134 5.76 15.10 22.06
CA GLY A 134 5.34 15.12 20.67
C GLY A 134 4.52 13.91 20.27
N ARG A 135 3.48 13.56 21.04
CA ARG A 135 2.38 12.74 20.53
C ARG A 135 1.05 13.30 21.02
N ALA A 136 0.48 14.18 20.20
CA ALA A 136 -0.96 14.38 20.17
C ALA A 136 -1.59 13.07 19.67
N LEU A 137 -2.55 12.55 20.43
CA LEU A 137 -3.42 11.45 20.03
C LEU A 137 -4.65 12.08 19.42
N ASP A 138 -4.76 12.09 18.10
CA ASP A 138 -6.02 12.42 17.42
C ASP A 138 -6.78 11.12 17.12
N LEU A 139 -7.98 11.05 17.69
CA LEU A 139 -8.96 9.99 17.49
C LEU A 139 -9.62 10.18 16.12
N PHE A 140 -9.71 9.11 15.32
CA PHE A 140 -10.52 9.09 14.10
C PHE A 140 -11.77 8.22 14.33
N VAL A 141 -12.91 8.73 13.87
CA VAL A 141 -14.29 8.23 14.03
C VAL A 141 -14.59 7.06 13.10
#